data_AF-A0A920T8L4-F1
#
_entry.id   AF-A0A920T8L4-F1
#
_cell.length_a   1.000
_cell.length_b   1.000
_cell.length_c   1.000
_cell.angle_alpha   90.00
_cell.angle_beta   90.00
_cell.angle_gamma   90.00
#
_symmetry.space_group_name_H-M   'P 1'
#
loop_
_entity.id
_entity.type
_entity.pdbx_description
1 polymer ?
#
loop_
_entity_poly.entity_id
_entity_poly.type
_entity_poly.pdbx_seq_one_letter_code
_entity_poly.pdbx_strand_id
1 'polypeptide(L)'
;MTDEWTESTLNARLDADQWTSLDSRHDRTECYGTRPLETVLSDVNTNILLVLFPLDIAPMGPIDGDPHRLRPDVDYPIWRHRLPEGYVAMDEARISFS
;
A
#
# COMPACT_ATOMS: atom_id res chain seq x y z
N MET A 1 -27.57 -6.16 -9.75
CA MET A 1 -26.50 -6.66 -8.87
C MET A 1 -26.69 -5.95 -7.56
N THR A 2 -26.88 -6.66 -6.46
CA THR A 2 -26.96 -6.03 -5.14
C THR A 2 -25.54 -5.64 -4.72
N ASP A 3 -25.37 -4.36 -4.37
CA ASP A 3 -24.18 -3.81 -3.74
C ASP A 3 -24.03 -4.41 -2.34
N GLU A 4 -23.60 -5.68 -2.28
CA GLU A 4 -23.49 -6.40 -1.02
C GLU A 4 -22.22 -5.95 -0.29
N TRP A 5 -22.42 -5.13 0.74
CA TRP A 5 -21.35 -4.68 1.62
C TRP A 5 -20.70 -5.88 2.32
N THR A 6 -19.37 -5.89 2.34
CA THR A 6 -18.60 -6.91 3.06
C THR A 6 -17.95 -6.28 4.28
N GLU A 7 -18.12 -6.91 5.44
CA GLU A 7 -17.40 -6.55 6.66
C GLU A 7 -16.14 -7.42 6.80
N SER A 8 -15.02 -6.81 7.20
CA SER A 8 -13.77 -7.53 7.43
C SER A 8 -13.12 -7.02 8.70
N THR A 9 -12.70 -7.94 9.57
CA THR A 9 -12.00 -7.63 10.82
C THR A 9 -10.59 -8.19 10.77
N LEU A 10 -9.60 -7.31 11.00
CA LEU A 10 -8.20 -7.69 11.12
C LEU A 10 -7.75 -7.49 12.57
N ASN A 11 -7.08 -8.48 13.13
CA ASN A 11 -6.53 -8.40 14.49
C ASN A 11 -5.03 -8.10 14.39
N ALA A 12 -4.68 -6.83 14.63
CA ALA A 12 -3.28 -6.42 14.68
C ALA A 12 -2.61 -6.96 15.95
N ARG A 13 -1.60 -7.81 15.80
CA ARG A 13 -0.78 -8.33 16.92
C ARG A 13 0.65 -7.83 16.81
N LEU A 14 1.36 -7.77 17.93
CA LEU A 14 2.80 -7.44 17.95
C LEU A 14 3.68 -8.50 17.25
N ASP A 15 3.12 -9.65 16.91
CA ASP A 15 3.81 -10.75 16.24
C ASP A 15 4.19 -10.35 14.81
N ALA A 16 5.50 -10.10 14.60
CA ALA A 16 6.05 -9.63 13.34
C ALA A 16 5.83 -10.61 12.17
N ASP A 17 5.65 -11.90 12.44
CA ASP A 17 5.42 -12.91 11.40
C ASP A 17 4.05 -12.75 10.73
N GLN A 18 3.14 -11.97 11.33
CA GLN A 18 1.85 -11.62 10.75
C GLN A 18 1.90 -10.39 9.82
N TRP A 19 3.06 -9.74 9.71
CA TRP A 19 3.21 -8.49 8.98
C TRP A 19 4.30 -8.58 7.92
N THR A 20 3.95 -8.15 6.71
CA THR A 20 4.93 -7.93 5.65
C THR A 20 5.33 -6.45 5.66
N SER A 21 6.59 -6.17 6.02
CA SER A 21 7.15 -4.84 5.83
C SER A 21 7.18 -4.52 4.33
N LEU A 22 6.62 -3.36 3.95
CA LEU A 22 6.79 -2.82 2.59
C LEU A 22 8.19 -2.27 2.34
N ASP A 23 9.03 -2.27 3.38
CA ASP A 23 10.38 -1.71 3.41
C ASP A 23 10.39 -0.24 2.93
N SER A 24 11.57 0.26 2.63
CA SER A 24 11.81 1.61 2.19
C SER A 24 11.84 1.65 0.68
N ARG A 25 11.36 2.76 0.11
CA ARG A 25 11.78 3.08 -1.25
C ARG A 25 13.29 3.30 -1.26
N HIS A 26 13.96 2.79 -2.29
CA HIS A 26 15.43 2.78 -2.41
C HIS A 26 16.10 4.16 -2.28
N ASP A 27 15.40 5.26 -2.56
CA ASP A 27 15.87 6.64 -2.47
C ASP A 27 15.34 7.41 -1.24
N ARG A 28 14.66 6.71 -0.32
CA ARG A 28 14.05 7.26 0.89
C ARG A 28 14.32 6.41 2.13
N THR A 29 15.41 5.65 2.12
CA THR A 29 15.85 4.80 3.25
C THR A 29 16.17 5.59 4.52
N GLU A 30 16.40 6.90 4.41
CA GLU A 30 16.57 7.80 5.56
C GLU A 30 15.23 8.19 6.22
N CYS A 31 14.12 8.07 5.50
CA CYS A 31 12.79 8.49 5.96
C CYS A 31 11.83 7.32 6.22
N TYR A 32 12.00 6.21 5.48
CA TYR A 32 11.20 5.00 5.60
C TYR A 32 12.09 3.82 5.98
N GLY A 33 11.48 2.76 6.52
CA GLY A 33 12.17 1.53 6.87
C GLY A 33 11.43 0.70 7.91
N THR A 34 12.04 -0.41 8.30
CA THR A 34 11.49 -1.30 9.32
C THR A 34 11.80 -0.77 10.71
N ARG A 35 10.76 -0.57 11.52
CA ARG A 35 10.87 -0.26 12.96
C ARG A 35 10.21 -1.37 13.77
N PRO A 36 10.58 -1.56 15.05
CA PRO A 36 9.88 -2.50 15.92
C PRO A 36 8.39 -2.18 15.94
N LEU A 37 7.55 -3.20 15.73
CA LEU A 37 6.12 -3.02 15.60
C LEU A 37 5.49 -2.45 16.89
N GLU A 38 6.04 -2.82 18.05
CA GLU A 38 5.68 -2.21 19.35
C GLU A 38 5.85 -0.68 19.36
N THR A 39 6.90 -0.16 18.71
CA THR A 39 7.14 1.28 18.62
C THR A 39 6.11 1.94 17.71
N VAL A 40 5.82 1.30 16.57
CA VAL A 40 4.83 1.81 15.61
C VAL A 40 3.43 1.83 16.23
N LEU A 41 3.03 0.77 16.92
CA LEU A 41 1.70 0.65 17.52
C LEU A 41 1.56 1.42 18.84
N SER A 42 2.66 1.81 19.48
CA SER A 42 2.63 2.68 20.67
C SER A 42 2.22 4.13 20.36
N ASP A 43 2.33 4.56 19.10
CA ASP A 43 1.95 5.89 18.64
C ASP A 43 0.90 5.75 17.52
N VAL A 44 -0.37 5.86 17.91
CA VAL A 44 -1.53 5.72 17.01
C VAL A 44 -1.77 6.93 16.11
N ASN A 45 -0.84 7.89 16.04
CA ASN A 45 -0.85 8.94 15.02
C ASN A 45 -0.33 8.41 13.67
N THR A 46 -1.00 7.38 13.15
CA THR A 46 -0.60 6.67 11.94
C THR A 46 -1.68 6.73 10.86
N ASN A 47 -1.27 6.54 9.61
CA ASN A 47 -2.17 6.51 8.47
C ASN A 47 -2.51 5.05 8.15
N ILE A 48 -3.79 4.74 7.96
CA ILE A 48 -4.21 3.47 7.35
C ILE A 48 -4.20 3.65 5.83
N LEU A 49 -3.41 2.83 5.13
CA LEU A 49 -3.37 2.81 3.67
C LEU A 49 -4.06 1.55 3.14
N LEU A 50 -5.05 1.73 2.27
CA LEU A 50 -5.63 0.65 1.48
C LEU A 50 -4.88 0.59 0.14
N VAL A 51 -4.12 -0.48 -0.07
CA VAL A 51 -3.30 -0.64 -1.28
C VAL A 51 -3.99 -1.65 -2.21
N LEU A 52 -4.29 -1.23 -3.42
CA LEU A 52 -4.71 -2.14 -4.49
C LEU A 52 -3.48 -2.88 -5.02
N PHE A 53 -3.46 -4.20 -4.90
CA PHE A 53 -2.38 -5.06 -5.38
C PHE A 53 -2.93 -6.41 -5.89
N PRO A 54 -2.37 -6.98 -6.96
CA PRO A 54 -1.29 -6.44 -7.81
C PRO A 54 -1.77 -5.36 -8.78
N LEU A 55 -0.87 -4.43 -9.14
CA LEU A 55 -1.09 -3.45 -10.21
C LEU A 55 -0.31 -3.85 -11.46
N ASP A 56 -0.95 -3.77 -12.63
CA ASP A 56 -0.32 -4.03 -13.92
C ASP A 56 0.31 -2.76 -14.50
N ILE A 57 1.45 -2.37 -13.95
CA ILE A 57 2.17 -1.16 -14.37
C ILE A 57 2.99 -1.45 -15.62
N ALA A 58 2.49 -1.02 -16.78
CA ALA A 58 3.16 -1.24 -18.06
C ALA A 58 3.66 0.08 -18.70
N PRO A 59 4.96 0.20 -19.00
CA PRO A 59 5.51 1.33 -19.77
C PRO A 59 4.88 1.44 -21.16
N MET A 60 4.73 2.67 -21.67
CA MET A 60 4.25 2.91 -23.05
C MET A 60 5.29 2.65 -24.15
N GLY A 61 6.50 2.24 -23.78
CA GLY A 61 7.60 1.95 -24.70
C GLY A 61 8.86 1.52 -23.95
N PRO A 62 9.99 1.39 -24.66
CA PRO A 62 11.29 1.16 -24.01
C PRO A 62 11.60 2.28 -23.01
N ILE A 63 12.15 1.91 -21.85
CA ILE A 63 12.60 2.86 -20.83
C ILE A 63 14.09 2.68 -20.59
N ASP A 64 14.77 3.77 -20.22
CA ASP A 64 16.17 3.74 -19.81
C ASP A 64 16.26 3.57 -18.28
N GLY A 65 16.63 2.36 -17.84
CA GLY A 65 16.78 2.01 -16.43
C GLY A 65 15.84 0.92 -15.93
N ASP A 66 15.83 0.73 -14.61
CA ASP A 66 15.08 -0.32 -13.93
C ASP A 66 13.66 0.17 -13.55
N PRO A 67 12.59 -0.43 -14.09
CA PRO A 67 11.21 -0.08 -13.73
C PRO A 67 10.91 -0.21 -12.22
N HIS A 68 11.62 -1.07 -11.50
CA HIS A 68 11.44 -1.23 -10.04
C HIS A 68 12.08 -0.09 -9.23
N ARG A 69 12.87 0.77 -9.87
CA ARG A 69 13.49 1.95 -9.25
C ARG A 69 12.86 3.25 -9.75
N LEU A 70 12.50 3.31 -11.03
CA LEU A 70 11.87 4.49 -11.62
C LEU A 70 10.42 4.66 -11.14
N ARG A 71 9.94 5.90 -11.09
CA ARG A 71 8.55 6.20 -10.72
C ARG A 71 7.66 6.21 -11.96
N PRO A 72 6.65 5.33 -12.03
CA PRO A 72 5.64 5.37 -13.08
C PRO A 72 4.94 6.74 -13.11
N ASP A 73 4.58 7.23 -14.29
CA ASP A 73 3.91 8.53 -14.54
C ASP A 73 4.71 9.78 -14.12
N VAL A 74 5.91 9.64 -13.55
CA VAL A 74 6.81 10.75 -13.25
C VAL A 74 8.08 10.66 -14.08
N ASP A 75 8.75 9.50 -14.04
CA ASP A 75 10.02 9.27 -14.73
C ASP A 75 9.79 8.62 -16.12
N TYR A 76 8.64 7.96 -16.34
CA TYR A 76 8.23 7.42 -17.64
C TYR A 76 6.69 7.30 -17.78
N PRO A 77 6.13 7.38 -19.00
CA PRO A 77 4.70 7.24 -19.24
C PRO A 77 4.23 5.77 -19.19
N ILE A 78 3.02 5.54 -18.66
CA ILE A 78 2.42 4.19 -18.55
C ILE A 78 1.06 4.07 -19.25
N TRP A 79 0.69 2.83 -19.58
CA TRP A 79 -0.64 2.49 -20.09
C TRP A 79 -1.69 2.51 -18.97
N ARG A 80 -2.22 3.70 -18.65
CA ARG A 80 -3.21 3.87 -17.57
C ARG A 80 -4.44 2.98 -17.67
N HIS A 81 -4.89 2.66 -18.88
CA HIS A 81 -6.03 1.76 -19.12
C HIS A 81 -5.79 0.31 -18.64
N ARG A 82 -4.55 -0.07 -18.30
CA ARG A 82 -4.22 -1.36 -17.69
C ARG A 82 -4.35 -1.34 -16.17
N LEU A 83 -4.42 -0.16 -15.57
CA LEU A 83 -4.66 -0.01 -14.15
C LEU A 83 -6.16 -0.18 -13.85
N PRO A 84 -6.51 -0.70 -12.67
CA PRO A 84 -7.90 -0.73 -12.24
C PRO A 84 -8.51 0.67 -12.21
N GLU A 85 -9.70 0.82 -12.77
CA GLU A 85 -10.52 2.03 -12.69
C GLU A 85 -11.76 1.75 -11.84
N GLY A 86 -12.23 2.75 -11.09
CA GLY A 86 -13.44 2.64 -10.26
C GLY A 86 -13.31 3.33 -8.91
N TYR A 87 -14.20 2.97 -8.00
CA TYR A 87 -14.24 3.50 -6.63
C TYR A 87 -14.26 2.37 -5.62
N VAL A 88 -13.56 2.57 -4.51
CA VAL A 88 -13.71 1.76 -3.30
C VAL A 88 -14.59 2.55 -2.34
N ALA A 89 -15.75 1.99 -2.00
CA ALA A 89 -16.63 2.58 -1.01
C ALA A 89 -16.34 1.94 0.36
N MET A 90 -16.20 2.78 1.39
CA MET A 90 -16.01 2.36 2.77
C MET A 90 -17.06 3.06 3.62
N ASP A 91 -17.82 2.28 4.38
CA ASP A 91 -18.85 2.80 5.27
C ASP A 91 -18.26 3.19 6.63
N GLU A 92 -17.71 2.22 7.35
CA GLU A 92 -17.09 2.43 8.67
C GLU A 92 -15.70 1.80 8.75
N ALA A 93 -14.77 2.50 9.40
CA ALA A 93 -13.53 1.94 9.92
C ALA A 93 -13.51 2.12 11.44
N ARG A 94 -13.46 1.00 12.18
CA ARG A 94 -13.43 1.00 13.64
C ARG A 94 -12.14 0.37 14.15
N ILE A 95 -11.47 1.06 15.07
CA ILE A 95 -10.26 0.59 15.75
C ILE A 95 -10.59 0.42 17.23
N SER A 96 -10.32 -0.76 17.77
CA SER A 96 -10.56 -1.10 19.17
C SER A 96 -9.24 -1.51 19.83
N PHE A 97 -9.04 -1.12 21.08
CA PHE A 97 -7.88 -1.50 21.89
C PHE A 97 -8.35 -2.39 23.05
N SER A 98 -7.51 -3.35 23.46
CA SER A 98 -7.79 -4.28 24.57
C SER A 98 -6.70 -4.24 25.62
#